data_AF-A0A1Y1V9J9-F1
#
_entry.id   AF-A0A1Y1V9J9-F1
#
_cell.length_a   1.000
_cell.length_b   1.000
_cell.length_c   1.000
_cell.angle_alpha   90.00
_cell.angle_beta   90.00
_cell.angle_gamma   90.00
#
_symmetry.space_group_name_H-M   'P 1'
#
loop_
_entity.id
_entity.type
_entity.pdbx_description
1 polymer ?
#
loop_
_entity_poly.entity_id
_entity_poly.type
_entity_poly.pdbx_seq_one_letter_code
_entity_poly.pdbx_strand_id
1 'polypeptide(L)'
;LIQHHAKVNEEDVYNKTPLMYAIDNKSLPVIKLLVENGANMNHDNIIFTKVFKTKDLTIIKYFIEQNISIPFNRITECYEIINKFPIDKKIPIFKCLVQNNSDFFSINVLIEIIRENQIEIIKLLIENNFNFNIKDENEKTPLDYAILFNQQTIVRYLKK
;
A
#
# COMPACT_ATOMS: atom_id res chain seq x y z
N LEU A 1 24.65 -14.92 -13.89
CA LEU A 1 24.45 -15.60 -12.59
C LEU A 1 23.12 -16.37 -12.56
N ILE A 2 21.97 -15.73 -12.77
CA ILE A 2 20.66 -16.42 -12.78
C ILE A 2 20.59 -17.48 -13.90
N GLN A 3 21.10 -17.15 -15.10
CA GLN A 3 21.27 -18.11 -16.21
C GLN A 3 22.26 -19.26 -15.91
N HIS A 4 23.00 -19.18 -14.81
CA HIS A 4 23.95 -20.19 -14.33
C HIS A 4 23.46 -20.83 -13.02
N HIS A 5 22.14 -20.98 -12.85
CA HIS A 5 21.49 -21.63 -11.69
C HIS A 5 21.71 -20.95 -10.34
N ALA A 6 22.07 -19.65 -10.31
CA ALA A 6 22.03 -18.90 -9.07
C ALA A 6 20.60 -18.88 -8.55
N LYS A 7 20.41 -19.32 -7.31
CA LYS A 7 19.11 -19.36 -6.66
C LYS A 7 18.68 -17.92 -6.31
N VAL A 8 17.57 -17.49 -6.91
CA VAL A 8 17.06 -16.10 -6.85
C VAL A 8 16.65 -15.65 -5.44
N ASN A 9 16.39 -16.60 -4.54
CA ASN A 9 15.90 -16.37 -3.17
C ASN A 9 16.91 -16.75 -2.09
N GLU A 10 18.17 -17.05 -2.44
CA GLU A 10 19.19 -17.34 -1.42
C GLU A 10 19.41 -16.12 -0.53
N GLU A 11 19.53 -16.40 0.75
CA GLU A 11 19.80 -15.41 1.77
C GLU A 11 21.29 -15.40 2.08
N ASP A 12 21.82 -14.21 2.33
CA ASP A 12 23.15 -14.10 2.91
C ASP A 12 23.12 -14.30 4.44
N VAL A 13 24.27 -14.12 5.09
CA VAL A 13 24.42 -14.23 6.56
C VAL A 13 23.60 -13.21 7.35
N TYR A 14 22.99 -12.22 6.69
CA TYR A 14 22.11 -11.20 7.26
C TYR A 14 20.64 -11.43 6.90
N ASN A 15 20.29 -12.61 6.38
CA ASN A 15 18.96 -12.96 5.90
C ASN A 15 18.47 -12.03 4.77
N LYS A 16 19.39 -11.46 3.98
CA LYS A 16 19.05 -10.59 2.85
C LYS A 16 19.06 -11.38 1.54
N THR A 17 17.96 -11.26 0.80
CA THR A 17 17.84 -11.80 -0.56
C THR A 17 18.38 -10.82 -1.61
N PRO A 18 18.71 -11.30 -2.83
CA PRO A 18 19.06 -10.42 -3.95
C PRO A 18 18.02 -9.31 -4.21
N LEU A 19 16.73 -9.63 -4.04
CA LEU A 19 15.65 -8.65 -4.22
C LEU A 19 15.74 -7.51 -3.19
N MET A 20 16.05 -7.84 -1.93
CA MET A 20 16.24 -6.83 -0.88
C MET A 20 17.39 -5.86 -1.20
N TYR A 21 18.48 -6.35 -1.79
CA TYR A 21 19.60 -5.51 -2.24
C TYR A 21 19.21 -4.64 -3.44
N ALA A 22 18.44 -5.17 -4.39
CA ALA A 22 17.96 -4.40 -5.53
C ALA A 22 17.05 -3.24 -5.10
N ILE A 23 16.21 -3.46 -4.09
CA ILE A 23 15.34 -2.43 -3.48
C ILE A 23 16.18 -1.39 -2.74
N ASP A 24 17.17 -1.79 -1.93
CA ASP A 24 18.08 -0.85 -1.24
C ASP A 24 18.79 0.08 -2.24
N ASN A 25 19.22 -0.48 -3.36
CA ASN A 25 19.87 0.25 -4.44
C ASN A 25 18.89 0.99 -5.39
N LYS A 26 17.58 0.90 -5.13
CA LYS A 26 16.51 1.49 -5.96
C LYS A 26 16.61 1.16 -7.45
N SER A 27 17.12 -0.03 -7.77
CA SER A 27 17.36 -0.43 -9.16
C SER A 27 16.15 -1.17 -9.71
N LEU A 28 15.17 -0.42 -10.23
CA LEU A 28 13.97 -1.01 -10.86
C LEU A 28 14.28 -2.05 -11.95
N PRO A 29 15.29 -1.88 -12.83
CA PRO A 29 15.64 -2.92 -13.80
C PRO A 29 16.06 -4.24 -13.15
N VAL A 30 16.84 -4.18 -12.06
CA VAL A 30 17.29 -5.37 -11.33
C VAL A 30 16.13 -5.99 -10.53
N ILE A 31 15.27 -5.16 -9.94
CA ILE A 31 14.03 -5.60 -9.29
C ILE A 31 13.17 -6.40 -10.28
N LYS A 32 12.89 -5.84 -11.46
CA LYS A 32 12.10 -6.50 -12.51
C LYS A 32 12.72 -7.84 -12.92
N LEU A 33 14.02 -7.83 -13.22
CA LEU A 33 14.75 -9.05 -13.58
C LEU A 33 14.62 -10.13 -12.51
N LEU A 34 14.76 -9.78 -11.23
CA LEU A 34 14.64 -10.74 -10.13
C LEU A 34 13.22 -11.27 -9.98
N VAL A 35 12.20 -10.40 -10.05
CA VAL A 35 10.79 -10.78 -9.98
C VAL A 35 10.40 -11.71 -11.14
N GLU A 36 10.81 -11.38 -12.37
CA GLU A 36 10.61 -12.21 -13.56
C GLU A 36 11.26 -13.60 -13.44
N ASN A 37 12.29 -13.74 -12.60
CA ASN A 37 12.97 -15.00 -12.32
C ASN A 37 12.50 -15.67 -11.00
N GLY A 38 11.35 -15.28 -10.46
CA GLY A 38 10.72 -15.95 -9.31
C GLY A 38 11.23 -15.49 -7.95
N ALA A 39 11.75 -14.26 -7.83
CA ALA A 39 12.07 -13.69 -6.53
C ALA A 39 10.82 -13.62 -5.63
N ASN A 40 10.95 -14.07 -4.38
CA ASN A 40 9.88 -14.04 -3.40
C ASN A 40 9.63 -12.60 -2.94
N MET A 41 8.51 -12.03 -3.37
CA MET A 41 8.10 -10.67 -3.04
C MET A 41 7.41 -10.55 -1.66
N ASN A 42 7.15 -11.66 -0.99
CA ASN A 42 6.49 -11.73 0.32
C ASN A 42 7.41 -12.16 1.45
N HIS A 43 8.73 -12.13 1.23
CA HIS A 43 9.72 -12.57 2.23
C HIS A 43 9.56 -11.81 3.55
N ASP A 44 9.00 -12.51 4.55
CA ASP A 44 8.72 -12.08 5.93
C ASP A 44 8.13 -10.67 6.11
N ASN A 45 7.37 -10.20 5.11
CA ASN A 45 6.85 -8.83 5.02
C ASN A 45 7.94 -7.72 5.00
N ILE A 46 9.21 -8.08 4.93
CA ILE A 46 10.34 -7.13 4.93
C ILE A 46 10.40 -6.38 3.60
N ILE A 47 10.14 -7.08 2.49
CA ILE A 47 10.15 -6.50 1.14
C ILE A 47 9.25 -5.27 1.07
N PHE A 48 8.05 -5.37 1.61
CA PHE A 48 7.07 -4.29 1.61
C PHE A 48 7.57 -3.06 2.39
N THR A 49 7.95 -3.24 3.66
CA THR A 49 8.53 -2.16 4.48
C THR A 49 9.69 -1.47 3.75
N LYS A 50 10.51 -2.25 3.05
CA LYS A 50 11.68 -1.75 2.32
C LYS A 50 11.32 -0.94 1.10
N VAL A 51 10.35 -1.41 0.31
CA VAL A 51 9.81 -0.69 -0.86
C VAL A 51 9.28 0.68 -0.47
N PHE A 52 8.51 0.80 0.61
CA PHE A 52 7.96 2.09 1.05
C PHE A 52 9.02 3.03 1.60
N LYS A 53 10.03 2.50 2.31
CA LYS A 53 11.20 3.28 2.76
C LYS A 53 12.02 3.88 1.61
N THR A 54 11.97 3.29 0.40
CA THR A 54 12.66 3.89 -0.75
C THR A 54 12.11 5.28 -1.11
N LYS A 55 10.83 5.53 -0.81
CA LYS A 55 10.03 6.69 -1.26
C LYS A 55 10.00 6.88 -2.78
N ASP A 56 10.42 5.86 -3.53
CA ASP A 56 10.41 5.87 -4.99
C ASP A 56 9.05 5.40 -5.48
N LEU A 57 8.25 6.34 -6.00
CA LEU A 57 6.90 6.05 -6.50
C LEU A 57 6.90 5.02 -7.63
N THR A 58 7.97 4.93 -8.42
CA THR A 58 8.06 4.00 -9.54
C THR A 58 8.18 2.58 -9.03
N ILE A 59 9.02 2.39 -7.99
CA ILE A 59 9.18 1.09 -7.33
C ILE A 59 7.90 0.74 -6.58
N ILE A 60 7.34 1.65 -5.78
CA ILE A 60 6.11 1.41 -5.02
C ILE A 60 4.96 0.96 -5.94
N LYS A 61 4.74 1.68 -7.05
CA LYS A 61 3.69 1.32 -8.02
C LYS A 61 3.93 -0.04 -8.65
N TYR A 62 5.17 -0.32 -9.07
CA TYR A 62 5.51 -1.63 -9.63
C TYR A 62 5.13 -2.77 -8.68
N PHE A 63 5.46 -2.66 -7.39
CA PHE A 63 5.11 -3.69 -6.41
C PHE A 63 3.60 -3.82 -6.18
N ILE A 64 2.84 -2.72 -6.21
CA ILE A 64 1.36 -2.77 -6.12
C ILE A 64 0.77 -3.48 -7.35
N GLU A 65 1.28 -3.18 -8.55
CA GLU A 65 0.84 -3.77 -9.82
C GLU A 65 1.16 -5.26 -9.93
N GLN A 66 2.16 -5.76 -9.19
CA GLN A 66 2.44 -7.20 -9.12
C GLN A 66 1.44 -7.99 -8.23
N ASN A 67 0.37 -7.35 -7.74
CA ASN A 67 -0.67 -7.96 -6.88
C ASN A 67 -0.08 -8.73 -5.68
N ILE A 68 1.03 -8.23 -5.13
CA ILE A 68 1.55 -8.75 -3.88
C ILE A 68 0.43 -8.64 -2.85
N SER A 69 0.11 -9.77 -2.19
CA SER A 69 -0.75 -9.78 -1.02
C SER A 69 -0.05 -8.96 0.05
N ILE A 70 -0.32 -7.67 0.08
CA ILE A 70 0.26 -6.79 1.07
C ILE A 70 -0.55 -7.00 2.36
N PRO A 71 0.09 -7.48 3.44
CA PRO A 71 -0.57 -7.55 4.73
C PRO A 71 -0.61 -6.13 5.31
N PHE A 72 -1.58 -5.35 4.82
CA PHE A 72 -1.88 -4.02 5.34
C PHE A 72 -2.49 -4.03 6.74
N ASN A 73 -2.54 -5.22 7.37
CA ASN A 73 -2.78 -5.35 8.80
C ASN A 73 -1.66 -4.72 9.65
N ARG A 74 -0.50 -4.40 9.05
CA ARG A 74 0.52 -3.58 9.70
C ARG A 74 0.15 -2.11 9.56
N ILE A 75 -0.46 -1.60 10.63
CA ILE A 75 -0.85 -0.20 10.81
C ILE A 75 0.30 0.76 10.50
N THR A 76 1.57 0.35 10.68
CA THR A 76 2.74 1.21 10.57
C THR A 76 2.99 1.78 9.17
N GLU A 77 2.97 0.95 8.13
CA GLU A 77 3.20 1.43 6.76
C GLU A 77 1.99 2.19 6.20
N CYS A 78 0.77 1.72 6.50
CA CYS A 78 -0.46 2.47 6.20
C CYS A 78 -0.40 3.87 6.81
N TYR A 79 -0.03 3.97 8.09
CA TYR A 79 0.17 5.23 8.79
C TYR A 79 1.26 6.08 8.13
N GLU A 80 2.37 5.50 7.70
CA GLU A 80 3.42 6.27 7.03
C GLU A 80 2.92 6.89 5.71
N ILE A 81 2.24 6.11 4.86
CA ILE A 81 1.69 6.61 3.61
C ILE A 81 0.60 7.66 3.88
N ILE A 82 -0.34 7.38 4.79
CA ILE A 82 -1.48 8.26 5.09
C ILE A 82 -1.04 9.55 5.80
N ASN A 83 -0.04 9.50 6.69
CA ASN A 83 0.26 10.64 7.58
C ASN A 83 1.60 11.32 7.29
N LYS A 84 2.54 10.67 6.57
CA LYS A 84 3.88 11.24 6.34
C LYS A 84 4.17 11.58 4.89
N PHE A 85 3.54 10.94 3.91
CA PHE A 85 3.80 11.25 2.52
C PHE A 85 3.15 12.61 2.12
N PRO A 86 3.80 13.42 1.27
CA PRO A 86 3.18 14.58 0.65
C PRO A 86 1.95 14.19 -0.19
N ILE A 87 0.95 15.07 -0.29
CA ILE A 87 -0.32 14.77 -0.96
C ILE A 87 -0.14 14.41 -2.45
N ASP A 88 0.76 15.09 -3.16
CA ASP A 88 1.09 14.84 -4.56
C ASP A 88 1.71 13.44 -4.77
N LYS A 89 2.36 12.89 -3.73
CA LYS A 89 2.94 11.55 -3.73
C LYS A 89 1.94 10.48 -3.29
N LYS A 90 1.01 10.82 -2.40
CA LYS A 90 -0.07 9.93 -1.94
C LYS A 90 -1.05 9.59 -3.05
N ILE A 91 -1.58 10.60 -3.74
CA ILE A 91 -2.69 10.41 -4.71
C ILE A 91 -2.36 9.33 -5.78
N PRO A 92 -1.18 9.32 -6.41
CA PRO A 92 -0.83 8.28 -7.38
C PRO A 92 -0.73 6.88 -6.77
N ILE A 93 -0.32 6.74 -5.51
CA ILE A 93 -0.26 5.46 -4.80
C ILE A 93 -1.67 4.95 -4.53
N PHE A 94 -2.52 5.78 -3.91
CA PHE A 94 -3.91 5.41 -3.60
C PHE A 94 -4.73 5.10 -4.85
N LYS A 95 -4.48 5.82 -5.95
CA LYS A 95 -5.12 5.55 -7.24
C LYS A 95 -4.74 4.16 -7.76
N CYS A 96 -3.46 3.80 -7.66
CA CYS A 96 -2.97 2.48 -8.04
C CYS A 96 -3.60 1.38 -7.15
N LEU A 97 -3.68 1.61 -5.84
CA LEU A 97 -4.26 0.65 -4.88
C LEU A 97 -5.74 0.36 -5.14
N VAL A 98 -6.54 1.40 -5.41
CA VAL A 98 -7.98 1.23 -5.65
C VAL A 98 -8.25 0.56 -7.01
N GLN A 99 -7.46 0.87 -8.03
CA GLN A 99 -7.62 0.31 -9.37
C GLN A 99 -7.21 -1.18 -9.46
N ASN A 100 -6.29 -1.64 -8.61
CA ASN A 100 -5.86 -3.04 -8.59
C ASN A 100 -6.71 -3.91 -7.64
N ASN A 101 -7.85 -3.42 -7.14
CA ASN A 101 -8.71 -4.13 -6.16
C ASN A 101 -7.91 -4.70 -4.98
N SER A 102 -6.87 -3.97 -4.53
CA SER A 102 -6.06 -4.44 -3.42
C SER A 102 -6.91 -4.53 -2.15
N ASP A 103 -6.65 -5.55 -1.31
CA ASP A 103 -7.24 -5.69 0.04
C ASP A 103 -6.74 -4.61 1.03
N PHE A 104 -6.20 -3.51 0.51
CA PHE A 104 -5.67 -2.38 1.24
C PHE A 104 -6.70 -1.66 2.10
N PHE A 105 -7.87 -1.41 1.51
CA PHE A 105 -8.90 -0.54 2.10
C PHE A 105 -9.76 -1.29 3.13
N SER A 106 -9.10 -1.83 4.15
CA SER A 106 -9.78 -2.32 5.35
C SER A 106 -10.51 -1.17 6.07
N ILE A 107 -11.49 -1.52 6.90
CA ILE A 107 -12.22 -0.54 7.72
C ILE A 107 -11.29 0.32 8.57
N ASN A 108 -10.23 -0.26 9.13
CA ASN A 108 -9.24 0.47 9.94
C ASN A 108 -8.47 1.52 9.13
N VAL A 109 -8.11 1.19 7.88
CA VAL A 109 -7.45 2.14 6.98
C VAL A 109 -8.38 3.30 6.62
N LEU A 110 -9.66 3.02 6.33
CA LEU A 110 -10.64 4.06 6.07
C LEU A 110 -10.89 4.95 7.30
N ILE A 111 -10.97 4.36 8.50
CA ILE A 111 -11.10 5.12 9.76
C ILE A 111 -9.95 6.11 9.92
N GLU A 112 -8.71 5.68 9.65
CA GLU A 112 -7.53 6.56 9.75
C GLU A 112 -7.58 7.70 8.72
N ILE A 113 -7.90 7.40 7.45
CA ILE A 113 -8.08 8.41 6.39
C ILE A 113 -9.12 9.46 6.81
N ILE A 114 -10.22 9.03 7.43
CA ILE A 114 -11.30 9.92 7.89
C ILE A 114 -10.84 10.73 9.10
N ARG A 115 -10.23 10.09 10.11
CA ARG A 115 -9.70 10.73 11.31
C ARG A 115 -8.75 11.87 10.97
N GLU A 116 -7.86 11.62 10.02
CA GLU A 116 -6.82 12.54 9.55
C GLU A 116 -7.32 13.50 8.45
N ASN A 117 -8.65 13.55 8.24
CA ASN A 117 -9.35 14.41 7.28
C ASN A 117 -8.72 14.41 5.87
N GLN A 118 -8.30 13.24 5.38
CA GLN A 118 -7.68 13.10 4.06
C GLN A 118 -8.74 13.13 2.95
N ILE A 119 -9.44 14.26 2.81
CA ILE A 119 -10.60 14.42 1.92
C ILE A 119 -10.29 14.11 0.45
N GLU A 120 -9.09 14.43 -0.03
CA GLU A 120 -8.68 14.15 -1.41
C GLU A 120 -8.56 12.64 -1.68
N ILE A 121 -8.20 11.85 -0.67
CA ILE A 121 -8.21 10.39 -0.78
C ILE A 121 -9.67 9.89 -0.81
N ILE A 122 -10.56 10.42 0.02
CA ILE A 122 -11.99 10.04 0.00
C ILE A 122 -12.62 10.31 -1.38
N LYS A 123 -12.38 11.49 -1.95
CA LYS A 123 -12.85 11.83 -3.31
C LYS A 123 -12.33 10.84 -4.33
N LEU A 124 -11.02 10.54 -4.31
CA LEU A 124 -10.41 9.58 -5.22
C LEU A 124 -11.05 8.19 -5.13
N LEU A 125 -11.36 7.72 -3.92
CA LEU A 125 -12.03 6.42 -3.74
C LEU A 125 -13.44 6.42 -4.30
N ILE A 126 -14.22 7.49 -4.08
CA ILE A 126 -15.56 7.66 -4.66
C ILE A 126 -15.49 7.70 -6.19
N GLU A 127 -14.56 8.45 -6.77
CA GLU A 127 -14.33 8.53 -8.22
C GLU A 127 -13.97 7.18 -8.85
N ASN A 128 -13.42 6.25 -8.05
CA ASN A 128 -13.11 4.88 -8.46
C ASN A 128 -14.18 3.87 -7.99
N ASN A 129 -15.40 4.33 -7.70
CA ASN A 129 -16.55 3.49 -7.31
C ASN A 129 -16.30 2.58 -6.10
N PHE A 130 -15.47 3.02 -5.14
CA PHE A 130 -15.19 2.24 -3.94
C PHE A 130 -16.44 2.10 -3.05
N ASN A 131 -16.72 0.89 -2.55
CA ASN A 131 -17.86 0.63 -1.67
C ASN A 131 -17.53 0.98 -0.20
N PHE A 132 -18.11 2.06 0.30
CA PHE A 132 -17.95 2.49 1.69
C PHE A 132 -18.89 1.78 2.68
N ASN A 133 -19.75 0.84 2.26
CA ASN A 133 -20.65 0.11 3.17
C ASN A 133 -19.98 -1.08 3.88
N ILE A 134 -18.67 -1.01 4.09
CA ILE A 134 -17.94 -1.98 4.91
C ILE A 134 -18.18 -1.69 6.39
N LYS A 135 -18.25 -2.73 7.20
CA LYS A 135 -18.54 -2.65 8.62
C LYS A 135 -17.40 -3.22 9.47
N ASP A 136 -17.18 -2.63 10.63
CA ASP A 136 -16.35 -3.23 11.68
C ASP A 136 -17.14 -4.29 12.48
N GLU A 137 -16.52 -4.84 13.53
CA GLU A 137 -17.14 -5.79 14.46
C GLU A 137 -18.33 -5.22 15.25
N ASN A 138 -18.45 -3.89 15.33
CA ASN A 138 -19.55 -3.17 15.98
C ASN A 138 -20.63 -2.72 14.99
N GLU A 139 -20.61 -3.26 13.76
CA GLU A 139 -21.47 -2.89 12.64
C GLU A 139 -21.35 -1.42 12.16
N LYS A 140 -20.29 -0.71 12.57
CA LYS A 140 -20.05 0.69 12.21
C LYS A 140 -19.38 0.80 10.85
N THR A 141 -19.89 1.74 10.06
CA THR A 141 -19.40 2.08 8.73
C THR A 141 -18.43 3.28 8.76
N PRO A 142 -17.62 3.49 7.71
CA PRO A 142 -16.87 4.73 7.51
C PRO A 142 -17.70 6.00 7.70
N LEU A 143 -18.98 6.00 7.29
CA LEU A 143 -19.88 7.14 7.51
C LEU A 143 -20.13 7.40 9.00
N ASP A 144 -20.31 6.35 9.81
CA ASP A 144 -20.49 6.48 11.26
C ASP A 144 -19.25 7.09 11.93
N TYR A 145 -18.05 6.71 11.49
CA TYR A 145 -16.81 7.31 11.97
C TYR A 145 -16.62 8.76 11.50
N ALA A 146 -17.03 9.11 10.28
CA ALA A 146 -17.01 10.49 9.82
C ALA A 146 -17.90 11.40 10.67
N ILE A 147 -19.06 10.88 11.12
CA ILE A 147 -19.94 11.57 12.07
C ILE A 147 -19.28 11.65 13.44
N LEU A 148 -18.77 10.54 13.97
CA LEU A 148 -18.11 10.46 15.28
C LEU A 148 -16.95 11.44 15.43
N PHE A 149 -16.11 11.56 14.40
CA PHE A 149 -14.96 12.48 14.38
C PHE A 149 -15.31 13.90 13.93
N ASN A 150 -16.59 14.22 13.73
CA ASN A 150 -17.09 15.52 13.28
C ASN A 150 -16.48 16.00 11.93
N GLN A 151 -16.21 15.07 11.00
CA GLN A 151 -15.65 15.35 9.68
C GLN A 151 -16.76 15.74 8.68
N GLN A 152 -17.39 16.89 8.88
CA GLN A 152 -18.59 17.31 8.14
C GLN A 152 -18.44 17.26 6.62
N THR A 153 -17.28 17.64 6.09
CA THR A 153 -17.01 17.57 4.65
C THR A 153 -17.07 16.14 4.14
N ILE A 154 -16.42 15.19 4.83
CA ILE A 154 -16.43 13.78 4.47
C ILE A 154 -17.85 13.20 4.59
N VAL A 155 -18.60 13.55 5.64
CA VAL A 155 -20.01 13.13 5.79
C VAL A 155 -20.86 13.51 4.57
N ARG A 156 -20.65 14.71 4.01
CA ARG A 156 -21.38 15.15 2.81
C ARG A 156 -21.00 14.35 1.56
N TYR A 157 -19.77 13.89 1.45
CA TYR A 157 -19.34 13.05 0.33
C TYR A 157 -19.84 11.61 0.46
N LEU A 158 -19.81 11.03 1.66
CA LEU A 158 -20.22 9.63 1.89
C LEU A 158 -21.74 9.40 1.90
N LYS A 159 -22.55 10.46 2.00
CA LYS A 159 -24.03 10.38 1.91
C LYS A 159 -24.59 10.41 0.48
N LYS A 160 -23.76 10.79 -0.49
CA LYS A 160 -24.15 10.86 -1.90
C LYS A 160 -24.03 9.49 -2.54
#